data_AF-K0J7B0-F1
#
_entry.id   AF-K0J7B0-F1
#
_cell.length_a   1.000
_cell.length_b   1.000
_cell.length_c   1.000
_cell.angle_alpha   90.00
_cell.angle_beta   90.00
_cell.angle_gamma   90.00
#
_symmetry.space_group_name_H-M   'P 1'
#
loop_
_entity.id
_entity.type
_entity.pdbx_description
1 polymer ?
#
loop_
_entity_poly.entity_id
_entity_poly.type
_entity_poly.pdbx_seq_one_letter_code
_entity_poly.pdbx_strand_id
1 'polypeptide(L)'
;MNPKNRRLKRIKTVEFMRGFLPKAAPPTYRELSRMGGEAIAYHGMRGYWLVRYLEEEHPGFLRRMFSLLQDARVIEREMVTELGMEPENFWSEIDDVVVGHFERKGVGV
;
A
#
# COMPACT_ATOMS: atom_id res chain seq x y z
N MET A 1 19.75 2.32 15.47
CA MET A 1 19.65 2.85 14.09
C MET A 1 19.28 4.34 14.15
N ASN A 2 20.03 5.21 13.46
CA ASN A 2 19.86 6.67 13.49
C ASN A 2 18.46 7.11 12.95
N PRO A 3 17.72 8.01 13.63
CA PRO A 3 16.42 8.51 13.17
C PRO A 3 16.43 9.10 11.74
N LYS A 4 17.52 9.78 11.37
CA LYS A 4 17.69 10.35 10.02
C LYS A 4 17.72 9.26 8.94
N ASN A 5 18.39 8.14 9.20
CA ASN A 5 18.47 7.00 8.27
C ASN A 5 17.11 6.31 8.09
N ARG A 6 16.25 6.35 9.12
CA ARG A 6 14.89 5.81 9.03
C ARG A 6 13.99 6.68 8.14
N ARG A 7 14.06 8.01 8.29
CA ARG A 7 13.34 8.96 7.41
C ARG A 7 13.76 8.81 5.95
N LEU A 8 15.07 8.72 5.70
CA LEU A 8 15.59 8.59 4.34
C LEU A 8 15.13 7.29 3.65
N LYS A 9 15.13 6.17 4.39
CA LYS A 9 14.62 4.89 3.87
C LYS A 9 13.13 4.97 3.55
N ARG A 10 12.35 5.67 4.36
CA ARG A 10 10.91 5.85 4.12
C ARG A 10 10.62 6.63 2.84
N ILE A 11 11.32 7.73 2.62
CA ILE A 11 11.15 8.55 1.41
C ILE A 11 11.50 7.70 0.17
N LYS A 12 12.64 7.01 0.17
CA LYS A 12 13.07 6.18 -0.96
C LYS A 12 12.09 5.06 -1.30
N THR A 13 11.44 4.44 -0.31
CA THR A 13 10.50 3.36 -0.59
C THR A 13 9.14 3.87 -1.07
N VAL A 14 8.74 5.09 -0.69
CA VAL A 14 7.56 5.77 -1.26
C VAL A 14 7.84 6.24 -2.69
N GLU A 15 9.00 6.82 -2.95
CA GLU A 15 9.45 7.21 -4.30
C GLU A 15 9.53 6.01 -5.26
N PHE A 16 10.07 4.89 -4.78
CA PHE A 16 10.11 3.65 -5.54
C PHE A 16 8.69 3.17 -5.90
N MET A 17 7.75 3.21 -4.95
CA MET A 17 6.35 2.83 -5.20
C MET A 17 5.68 3.75 -6.23
N ARG A 18 5.94 5.06 -6.19
CA ARG A 18 5.43 6.02 -7.18
C ARG A 18 5.88 5.69 -8.60
N GLY A 19 7.15 5.31 -8.77
CA GLY A 19 7.76 5.08 -10.08
C GLY A 19 7.46 3.71 -10.70
N PHE A 20 6.91 2.77 -9.93
CA PHE A 20 6.70 1.39 -10.40
C PHE A 20 5.49 1.29 -11.33
N LEU A 21 5.66 0.56 -12.44
CA LEU A 21 4.59 0.24 -13.40
C LEU A 21 4.74 -1.23 -13.87
N PRO A 22 3.61 -1.93 -14.14
CA PRO A 22 2.23 -1.48 -14.00
C PRO A 22 1.73 -1.53 -12.55
N LYS A 23 0.80 -0.63 -12.19
CA LYS A 23 0.02 -0.69 -10.95
C LYS A 23 -1.24 -1.54 -11.20
N ALA A 24 -1.23 -2.77 -10.70
CA ALA A 24 -2.31 -3.74 -10.90
C ALA A 24 -2.65 -4.45 -9.60
N ALA A 25 -3.70 -5.28 -9.60
CA ALA A 25 -4.05 -6.10 -8.45
C ALA A 25 -2.84 -6.93 -7.96
N PRO A 26 -2.72 -7.18 -6.65
CA PRO A 26 -1.63 -7.97 -6.12
C PRO A 26 -1.63 -9.39 -6.72
N PRO A 27 -0.46 -9.93 -7.10
CA PRO A 27 -0.35 -11.24 -7.71
C PRO A 27 -0.65 -12.33 -6.69
N THR A 28 -1.04 -13.49 -7.20
CA THR A 28 -1.00 -14.71 -6.39
C THR A 28 0.43 -15.06 -6.00
N TYR A 29 0.62 -15.84 -4.93
CA TYR A 29 1.95 -16.33 -4.54
C TYR A 29 2.68 -17.04 -5.69
N ARG A 30 1.93 -17.76 -6.54
CA ARG A 30 2.45 -18.50 -7.67
C ARG A 30 2.98 -17.58 -8.78
N GLU A 31 2.34 -16.44 -8.99
CA GLU A 31 2.79 -15.41 -9.95
C GLU A 31 3.98 -14.67 -9.35
N LEU A 32 3.89 -14.24 -8.09
CA LEU A 32 4.93 -13.53 -7.36
C LEU A 32 6.27 -14.29 -7.39
N SER A 33 6.25 -15.61 -7.20
CA SER A 33 7.47 -16.43 -7.21
C SER A 33 8.17 -16.53 -8.58
N ARG A 34 7.50 -16.11 -9.65
CA ARG A 34 8.07 -16.04 -11.01
C ARG A 34 8.49 -14.63 -11.41
N MET A 35 8.18 -13.62 -10.60
CA MET A 35 8.51 -12.22 -10.89
C MET A 35 9.97 -11.92 -10.55
N GLY A 36 10.50 -10.85 -11.15
CA GLY A 36 11.81 -10.31 -10.80
C GLY A 36 11.83 -9.68 -9.41
N GLY A 37 13.04 -9.54 -8.83
CA GLY A 37 13.22 -9.02 -7.47
C GLY A 37 12.63 -7.62 -7.26
N GLU A 38 12.64 -6.77 -8.28
CA GLU A 38 12.05 -5.43 -8.22
C GLU A 38 10.53 -5.47 -8.04
N ALA A 39 9.83 -6.34 -8.77
CA ALA A 39 8.39 -6.52 -8.65
C ALA A 39 8.00 -7.13 -7.29
N ILE A 40 8.80 -8.09 -6.79
CA ILE A 40 8.62 -8.63 -5.44
C ILE A 40 8.78 -7.51 -4.39
N ALA A 41 9.80 -6.68 -4.54
CA ALA A 41 10.03 -5.54 -3.67
C ALA A 41 8.87 -4.54 -3.72
N TYR A 42 8.32 -4.25 -4.91
CA TYR A 42 7.15 -3.40 -5.08
C TYR A 42 5.94 -3.92 -4.31
N HIS A 43 5.53 -5.18 -4.52
CA HIS A 43 4.37 -5.72 -3.83
C HIS A 43 4.55 -5.75 -2.30
N GLY A 44 5.76 -6.03 -1.82
CA GLY A 44 6.09 -5.94 -0.40
C GLY A 44 6.00 -4.51 0.15
N MET A 45 6.56 -3.53 -0.55
CA MET A 45 6.51 -2.12 -0.14
C MET A 45 5.08 -1.58 -0.20
N ARG A 46 4.32 -1.93 -1.24
CA ARG A 46 2.93 -1.55 -1.42
C ARG A 46 2.07 -2.02 -0.26
N GLY A 47 2.14 -3.32 0.08
CA GLY A 47 1.41 -3.87 1.21
C GLY A 47 1.77 -3.18 2.53
N TYR A 48 3.07 -2.95 2.77
CA TYR A 48 3.53 -2.21 3.94
C TYR A 48 2.94 -0.80 4.02
N TRP A 49 3.05 -0.02 2.94
CA TRP A 49 2.62 1.38 2.95
C TRP A 49 1.11 1.54 2.98
N LEU A 50 0.36 0.66 2.30
CA LEU A 50 -1.10 0.65 2.35
C LEU A 50 -1.61 0.35 3.76
N VAL A 51 -1.08 -0.67 4.43
CA VAL A 51 -1.43 -0.98 5.83
C VAL A 51 -1.12 0.21 6.75
N ARG A 52 0.05 0.84 6.54
CA ARG A 52 0.44 2.04 7.31
C ARG A 52 -0.48 3.22 7.08
N TYR A 53 -0.92 3.45 5.85
CA TYR A 53 -1.89 4.49 5.49
C TYR A 53 -3.25 4.22 6.16
N LEU A 54 -3.77 3.00 6.05
CA LEU A 54 -5.06 2.61 6.64
C LEU A 54 -5.07 2.74 8.16
N GLU A 55 -3.99 2.36 8.86
CA GLU A 55 -3.90 2.57 10.31
C GLU A 55 -3.83 4.05 10.72
N GLU A 56 -3.25 4.90 9.88
CA GLU A 56 -3.10 6.34 10.18
C GLU A 56 -4.40 7.12 9.89
N GLU A 57 -5.04 6.86 8.76
CA GLU A 57 -6.22 7.61 8.30
C GLU A 57 -7.55 6.96 8.70
N HIS A 58 -7.57 5.64 8.93
CA HIS A 58 -8.77 4.87 9.32
C HIS A 58 -8.51 4.02 10.57
N PRO A 59 -8.23 4.63 11.75
CA PRO A 59 -7.86 3.89 12.95
C PRO A 59 -8.85 2.77 13.31
N GLY A 60 -8.32 1.56 13.52
CA GLY A 60 -9.10 0.39 13.89
C GLY A 60 -9.86 -0.28 12.74
N PHE A 61 -9.81 0.25 11.51
CA PHE A 61 -10.38 -0.40 10.32
C PHE A 61 -9.79 -1.80 10.10
N LEU A 62 -8.47 -1.92 10.05
CA LEU A 62 -7.81 -3.21 9.84
C LEU A 62 -8.14 -4.22 10.93
N ARG A 63 -8.25 -3.76 12.19
CA ARG A 63 -8.66 -4.64 13.30
C ARG A 63 -10.07 -5.18 13.08
N ARG A 64 -11.04 -4.35 12.68
CA ARG A 64 -12.41 -4.80 12.38
C ARG A 64 -12.42 -5.77 11.21
N MET A 65 -11.69 -5.43 10.14
CA MET A 65 -11.59 -6.22 8.92
C MET A 65 -11.00 -7.61 9.18
N PHE A 66 -9.90 -7.72 9.94
CA PHE A 66 -9.24 -9.00 10.24
C PHE A 66 -9.89 -9.81 11.37
N SER A 67 -10.76 -9.21 12.18
CA SER A 67 -11.50 -9.95 13.23
C SER A 67 -12.50 -10.96 12.64
N LEU A 68 -12.80 -10.81 11.35
CA LEU A 68 -13.59 -11.73 10.57
C LEU A 68 -12.59 -12.40 9.60
N LEU A 69 -12.43 -13.72 9.65
CA LEU A 69 -11.62 -14.43 8.64
C LEU A 69 -12.27 -14.21 7.27
N GLN A 70 -11.74 -13.28 6.48
CA GLN A 70 -12.33 -12.85 5.22
C GLN A 70 -11.45 -13.25 4.04
N ASP A 71 -12.10 -13.72 2.97
CA ASP A 71 -11.44 -13.93 1.67
C ASP A 71 -10.93 -12.59 1.11
N ALA A 72 -9.90 -12.68 0.26
CA ALA A 72 -9.23 -11.52 -0.35
C ALA A 72 -10.21 -10.59 -1.09
N ARG A 73 -11.26 -11.13 -1.73
CA ARG A 73 -12.25 -10.30 -2.44
C ARG A 73 -13.12 -9.48 -1.49
N VAL A 74 -13.36 -9.99 -0.28
CA VAL A 74 -14.15 -9.25 0.71
C VAL A 74 -13.29 -8.15 1.32
N ILE A 75 -12.04 -8.46 1.67
CA ILE A 75 -11.05 -7.46 2.12
C ILE A 75 -10.92 -6.32 1.10
N GLU A 76 -10.82 -6.65 -0.19
CA GLU A 76 -10.77 -5.64 -1.25
C GLU A 76 -12.03 -4.75 -1.29
N ARG A 77 -13.23 -5.34 -1.26
CA ARG A 77 -14.47 -4.56 -1.25
C ARG A 77 -14.60 -3.65 -0.04
N GLU A 78 -14.20 -4.12 1.14
CA GLU A 78 -14.22 -3.31 2.36
C GLU A 78 -13.24 -2.14 2.25
N MET A 79 -12.03 -2.35 1.70
CA MET A 79 -11.09 -1.26 1.45
C MET A 79 -11.63 -0.25 0.43
N VAL A 80 -12.20 -0.72 -0.68
CA VAL A 80 -12.81 0.13 -1.70
C VAL A 80 -13.92 0.99 -1.10
N THR A 81 -14.78 0.39 -0.27
CA THR A 81 -15.89 1.07 0.40
C THR A 81 -15.41 2.09 1.42
N GLU A 82 -14.50 1.70 2.32
CA GLU A 82 -13.95 2.57 3.37
C GLU A 82 -13.21 3.78 2.78
N LEU A 83 -12.55 3.58 1.63
CA LEU A 83 -11.79 4.63 0.95
C LEU A 83 -12.61 5.44 -0.06
N GLY A 84 -13.87 5.07 -0.29
CA GLY A 84 -14.75 5.74 -1.26
C GLY A 84 -14.18 5.74 -2.68
N MET A 85 -13.52 4.64 -3.07
CA MET A 85 -12.89 4.49 -4.39
C MET A 85 -13.77 3.67 -5.32
N GLU A 86 -13.54 3.79 -6.63
CA GLU A 86 -14.18 2.92 -7.62
C GLU A 86 -13.44 1.57 -7.69
N PRO A 87 -14.15 0.42 -7.65
CA PRO A 87 -13.52 -0.91 -7.68
C PRO A 87 -12.58 -1.11 -8.87
N GLU A 88 -12.98 -0.63 -10.05
CA GLU A 88 -12.27 -0.82 -11.31
C GLU A 88 -10.91 -0.12 -11.33
N ASN A 89 -10.79 0.98 -10.59
CA ASN A 89 -9.58 1.81 -10.56
C ASN A 89 -8.79 1.66 -9.26
N PHE A 90 -9.30 0.90 -8.29
CA PHE A 90 -8.74 0.83 -6.95
C PHE A 90 -7.23 0.55 -6.97
N TRP A 91 -6.82 -0.53 -7.63
CA TRP A 91 -5.42 -0.91 -7.68
C TRP A 91 -4.55 -0.04 -8.61
N SER A 92 -5.13 0.69 -9.56
CA SER A 92 -4.36 1.64 -10.36
C SER A 92 -4.12 2.97 -9.63
N GLU A 93 -5.03 3.36 -8.73
CA GLU A 93 -5.05 4.68 -8.09
C GLU A 93 -4.57 4.69 -6.64
N ILE A 94 -4.72 3.58 -5.89
CA ILE A 94 -4.44 3.55 -4.44
C ILE A 94 -2.99 3.92 -4.11
N ASP A 95 -2.04 3.63 -5.00
CA ASP A 95 -0.64 4.00 -4.79
C ASP A 95 -0.46 5.51 -4.76
N ASP A 96 -1.20 6.27 -5.59
CA ASP A 96 -1.07 7.73 -5.62
C ASP A 96 -1.70 8.37 -4.38
N VAL A 97 -2.77 7.79 -3.85
CA VAL A 97 -3.36 8.18 -2.55
C VAL A 97 -2.35 7.98 -1.42
N VAL A 98 -1.77 6.78 -1.33
CA VAL A 98 -0.81 6.42 -0.29
C VAL A 98 0.48 7.23 -0.40
N VAL A 99 1.03 7.38 -1.61
CA VAL A 99 2.22 8.22 -1.88
C VAL A 99 1.93 9.66 -1.49
N GLY A 100 0.81 10.22 -1.97
CA GLY A 100 0.44 11.61 -1.70
C GLY A 100 0.33 11.92 -0.20
N HIS A 101 -0.22 10.98 0.58
CA HIS A 101 -0.26 11.08 2.05
C HIS A 101 1.12 11.19 2.68
N PHE A 102 2.01 10.24 2.38
CA PHE A 102 3.32 10.18 3.01
C PHE A 102 4.30 11.25 2.50
N GLU A 103 4.11 11.74 1.28
CA GLU A 103 4.85 12.90 0.79
C GLU A 103 4.45 14.17 1.53
N ARG A 104 3.14 14.44 1.70
CA ARG A 104 2.69 15.60 2.49
C ARG A 104 3.23 15.57 3.92
N LYS A 105 3.25 14.39 4.56
CA LYS A 105 3.87 14.22 5.89
C LYS A 105 5.40 14.32 5.87
N GLY A 106 6.04 13.99 4.76
CA GLY A 106 7.49 14.13 4.54
C GLY A 106 7.93 15.58 4.26
N VAL A 107 7.02 16.41 3.75
CA VAL A 107 7.13 17.85 3.47
C VAL A 107 6.85 18.71 4.72
N GLY A 108 6.93 18.12 5.91
CA GLY A 108 7.33 18.86 7.10
C GLY A 108 8.81 19.23 6.99
N VAL A 109 9.09 20.34 6.29
CA VAL A 109 10.33 21.12 6.42
C VAL A 109 10.23 21.95 7.68
#